data_AF-A0A284R0X2-F1
#
_entry.id   AF-A0A284R0X2-F1
#
_cell.length_a   1.000
_cell.length_b   1.000
_cell.length_c   1.000
_cell.angle_alpha   90.00
_cell.angle_beta   90.00
_cell.angle_gamma   90.00
#
_symmetry.space_group_name_H-M   'P 1'
#
loop_
_entity.id
_entity.type
_entity.pdbx_description
1 polymer ?
#
loop_
_entity_poly.entity_id
_entity_poly.type
_entity_poly.pdbx_seq_one_letter_code
_entity_poly.pdbx_strand_id
1 'polypeptide(L)' 'MASAAIAPLKYLTVSPLAAHTATVIFVHGLGDTGNGWKPVADMFRVEPALKHIKWVLPHS' A
#
# COMPACT_ATOMS: atom_id res chain seq x y z
N MET A 1 1.37 25.93 -21.90
CA MET A 1 1.98 24.79 -21.17
C MET A 1 1.00 23.63 -21.24
N ALA A 2 1.21 22.67 -22.14
CA ALA A 2 0.39 21.46 -22.15
C ALA A 2 0.76 20.62 -20.91
N SER A 3 -0.22 20.31 -20.07
CA SER A 3 -0.01 19.40 -18.93
C SER A 3 0.36 18.03 -19.49
N ALA A 4 1.61 17.60 -19.30
CA ALA A 4 1.99 16.22 -19.57
C ALA A 4 1.11 15.32 -18.69
N ALA A 5 0.43 14.34 -19.29
CA ALA A 5 -0.33 13.36 -18.51
C ALA A 5 0.67 12.57 -17.66
N ILE A 6 0.55 12.70 -16.33
CA ILE A 6 1.39 11.97 -15.38
C ILE A 6 0.94 10.52 -15.40
N ALA A 7 1.83 9.61 -15.81
CA ALA A 7 1.57 8.18 -15.73
C ALA A 7 1.42 7.78 -14.25
N PRO A 8 0.40 6.97 -13.89
CA PRO A 8 0.21 6.55 -12.51
C PRO A 8 1.38 5.68 -12.05
N LEU A 9 1.74 5.80 -10.77
CA LEU A 9 2.71 4.91 -10.15
C LEU A 9 2.19 3.46 -10.20
N LYS A 10 3.10 2.52 -10.42
CA LYS A 10 2.81 1.11 -10.15
C LYS A 10 2.76 0.92 -8.64
N TYR A 11 1.85 0.08 -8.17
CA TYR A 11 1.71 -0.25 -6.76
C TYR A 11 1.05 -1.62 -6.61
N LEU A 12 1.18 -2.21 -5.42
CA LEU A 12 0.37 -3.34 -5.00
C LEU A 12 -0.55 -2.91 -3.86
N THR A 13 -1.64 -3.64 -3.69
CA THR A 13 -2.57 -3.43 -2.58
C THR A 13 -2.69 -4.68 -1.74
N VAL A 14 -2.85 -4.49 -0.43
CA VAL A 14 -3.30 -5.54 0.48
C VAL A 14 -4.69 -5.15 0.98
N SER A 15 -5.68 -5.98 0.65
CA SER A 15 -7.08 -5.73 1.00
C SER A 15 -7.31 -5.80 2.51
N PRO A 16 -8.21 -4.97 3.06
CA PRO A 16 -8.66 -5.11 4.43
C PRO A 16 -9.39 -6.43 4.64
N LEU A 17 -9.43 -6.90 5.88
CA LEU A 17 -10.15 -8.10 6.31
C LEU A 17 -11.53 -7.81 6.91
N ALA A 18 -11.85 -6.55 7.16
CA ALA A 18 -13.15 -6.07 7.62
C ALA A 18 -13.66 -4.96 6.69
N ALA A 19 -14.81 -4.35 7.03
CA ALA A 19 -15.31 -3.18 6.33
C ALA A 19 -14.21 -2.11 6.22
N HIS A 20 -13.92 -1.69 5.00
CA HIS A 20 -12.82 -0.75 4.72
C HIS A 20 -13.20 0.65 5.22
N THR A 21 -12.47 1.16 6.21
CA THR A 21 -12.71 2.52 6.76
C THR A 21 -11.46 3.39 6.80
N ALA A 22 -10.27 2.83 6.52
CA ALA A 22 -9.01 3.56 6.50
C ALA A 22 -8.02 3.02 5.47
N THR A 23 -7.09 3.86 5.00
CA THR A 23 -6.03 3.45 4.08
C THR A 23 -4.68 3.94 4.56
N VAL A 24 -3.68 3.06 4.52
CA VAL A 24 -2.28 3.41 4.73
C VAL A 24 -1.54 3.27 3.41
N ILE A 25 -0.82 4.33 3.02
CA ILE A 25 0.13 4.31 1.91
C ILE A 25 1.52 4.19 2.55
N PHE A 26 2.19 3.07 2.31
CA PHE A 26 3.51 2.80 2.89
C PHE A 26 4.58 2.90 1.79
N VAL A 27 5.44 3.91 1.89
CA VAL A 27 6.52 4.15 0.93
C VAL A 27 7.80 3.49 1.43
N HIS A 28 8.42 2.67 0.59
CA HIS A 28 9.63 1.94 0.92
C HIS A 28 10.88 2.83 0.92
N GLY A 29 12.00 2.30 1.45
CA GLY A 29 13.31 2.96 1.42
C GLY A 29 14.05 2.82 0.09
N LEU A 30 15.23 3.44 0.00
CA LEU A 30 16.11 3.34 -1.17
C LEU A 30 16.54 1.88 -1.43
N GLY A 31 16.38 1.40 -2.67
CA GLY A 31 16.79 0.05 -3.08
C GLY A 31 15.76 -1.05 -2.81
N ASP A 32 14.57 -0.71 -2.29
CA ASP A 32 13.49 -1.66 -2.00
C ASP A 32 12.30 -1.48 -2.96
N THR A 33 11.26 -2.30 -2.80
CA THR A 33 10.04 -2.30 -3.59
C THR A 33 8.81 -2.43 -2.68
N GLY A 34 7.62 -2.08 -3.16
CA GLY A 34 6.37 -2.41 -2.47
C GLY A 34 6.21 -3.90 -2.14
N ASN A 35 6.77 -4.81 -2.96
CA ASN A 35 6.74 -6.25 -2.68
C ASN A 35 7.56 -6.62 -1.44
N GLY A 36 8.68 -5.93 -1.19
CA GLY A 36 9.52 -6.14 -0.01
C GLY A 36 8.78 -5.86 1.30
N TRP A 37 7.81 -4.94 1.27
CA TRP A 37 6.99 -4.56 2.43
C TRP A 37 5.65 -5.31 2.55
N LYS A 38 5.28 -6.12 1.55
CA LYS A 38 4.03 -6.89 1.61
C LYS A 38 3.92 -7.80 2.84
N PRO A 39 4.98 -8.52 3.28
CA PRO A 39 4.90 -9.34 4.48
C PRO A 39 4.55 -8.55 5.75
N VAL A 40 5.03 -7.31 5.86
CA VAL A 40 4.72 -6.42 6.99
C VAL A 40 3.25 -5.97 6.94
N ALA A 41 2.76 -5.61 5.76
CA ALA A 41 1.34 -5.28 5.58
C ALA A 41 0.40 -6.48 5.88
N ASP A 42 0.81 -7.69 5.49
CA ASP A 42 0.08 -8.92 5.83
C ASP A 42 0.08 -9.21 7.33
N MET A 43 1.22 -9.01 8.01
CA MET A 43 1.30 -9.11 9.47
C MET A 43 0.36 -8.12 10.15
N PHE A 44 0.31 -6.86 9.70
CA PHE A 44 -0.58 -5.88 10.31
C PHE A 44 -2.05 -6.08 9.97
N ARG A 45 -2.41 -6.58 8.78
CA ARG A 45 -3.85 -6.70 8.43
C ARG A 45 -4.60 -7.72 9.28
N VAL A 46 -3.90 -8.66 9.93
CA VAL A 46 -4.54 -9.65 10.81
C VAL A 46 -4.76 -9.12 12.23
N GLU A 47 -4.08 -8.03 12.61
CA GLU A 47 -4.24 -7.38 13.92
C GLU A 47 -5.66 -6.83 14.08
N PRO A 48 -6.41 -7.18 15.14
CA PRO A 48 -7.81 -6.80 15.31
C PRO A 48 -8.07 -5.30 15.14
N ALA A 49 -7.17 -4.46 15.65
CA ALA A 49 -7.29 -3.00 15.54
C ALA A 49 -7.10 -2.47 14.11
N LEU A 50 -6.47 -3.24 13.21
CA LEU A 50 -6.07 -2.80 11.87
C LEU A 50 -6.78 -3.54 10.72
N LYS A 51 -7.67 -4.50 11.02
CA LYS A 51 -8.39 -5.30 10.00
C LYS A 51 -9.19 -4.46 8.99
N HIS A 52 -9.57 -3.24 9.35
CA HIS A 52 -10.34 -2.32 8.52
C HIS A 52 -9.46 -1.48 7.56
N ILE A 53 -8.13 -1.66 7.60
CA ILE A 53 -7.15 -0.87 6.83
C ILE A 53 -6.83 -1.56 5.51
N LYS A 54 -6.99 -0.84 4.40
CA LYS A 54 -6.39 -1.18 3.10
C LYS A 54 -4.96 -0.65 3.05
N TRP A 55 -4.02 -1.47 2.63
CA TRP A 55 -2.63 -1.05 2.45
C TRP A 55 -2.33 -0.84 0.96
N VAL A 56 -1.64 0.25 0.63
CA VAL A 56 -1.13 0.54 -0.70
C VAL A 56 0.38 0.66 -0.62
N LEU A 57 1.10 -0.18 -1.35
CA LEU A 57 2.57 -0.20 -1.35
C LEU A 57 3.05 0.13 -2.78
N PRO A 58 3.51 1.38 -3.03
CA PRO A 58 4.08 1.77 -4.31
C PRO A 58 5.26 0.89 -4.72
N HIS A 59 5.42 0.70 -6.04
CA HIS A 59 6.53 -0.02 -6.65
C HIS A 59 7.59 0.96 -7.16
N SER A 60 8.84 0.47 -7.29
CA SER A 60 9.98 1.16 -7.89
C SER A 60 10.24 0.71 -9.33
#